data_AF-A0A0F2PDU4-F1
#
_entry.id   AF-A0A0F2PDU4-F1
#
_cell.length_a   1.000
_cell.length_b   1.000
_cell.length_c   1.000
_cell.angle_alpha   90.00
_cell.angle_beta   90.00
_cell.angle_gamma   90.00
#
_symmetry.space_group_name_H-M   'P 1'
#
loop_
_entity.id
_entity.type
_entity.pdbx_description
1 polymer ?
#
loop_
_entity_poly.entity_id
_entity_poly.type
_entity_poly.pdbx_seq_one_letter_code
_entity_poly.pdbx_strand_id
1 'polypeptide(L)'
;MKIILENEMEKQVWEIMMSAHFKWERNHGAQLQDFISFYVNELYIEEVMEILDKEVETRLKDLYGNEYFCSEDEYILNGIDNNIKYWNDDSYYEPYEFQEIADEISDWIKDYREVREEIKDNREDIKDEVEDELRSFYYTFFNAPEELIVIYNGEVIPRCKR
;
A
#
# COMPACT_ATOMS: atom_id res chain seq x y z
N MET A 1 13.95 17.71 9.51
CA MET A 1 13.76 17.99 10.95
C MET A 1 14.96 18.75 11.47
N LYS A 2 14.78 19.88 12.18
CA LYS A 2 15.86 20.64 12.82
C LYS A 2 15.47 20.86 14.27
N ILE A 3 16.30 20.39 15.20
CA ILE A 3 16.11 20.60 16.64
C ILE A 3 16.99 21.78 17.04
N ILE A 4 16.38 22.80 17.65
CA ILE A 4 17.08 23.99 18.13
C ILE A 4 17.08 23.90 19.66
N LEU A 5 18.26 23.83 20.25
CA LEU A 5 18.45 23.85 21.70
C LEU A 5 18.77 25.28 22.09
N GLU A 6 17.92 25.87 22.93
CA GLU A 6 17.93 27.30 23.26
C GLU A 6 18.91 27.64 24.39
N ASN A 7 19.34 26.64 25.16
CA ASN A 7 20.25 26.83 26.29
C ASN A 7 21.08 25.57 26.64
N GLU A 8 22.04 25.73 27.56
CA GLU A 8 22.97 24.67 27.97
C GLU A 8 22.28 23.51 28.70
N MET A 9 21.22 23.79 29.45
CA MET A 9 20.44 22.74 30.13
C MET A 9 19.75 21.84 29.08
N GLU A 10 19.12 22.40 28.06
CA GLU A 10 18.50 21.64 26.97
C GLU A 10 19.51 20.76 26.24
N LYS A 11 20.73 21.25 26.02
CA LYS A 11 21.83 20.45 25.46
C LYS A 11 22.18 19.24 26.32
N GLN A 12 22.34 19.43 27.62
CA GLN A 12 22.70 18.33 28.53
C GLN A 12 21.56 17.31 28.66
N VAL A 13 20.32 17.78 28.75
CA VAL A 13 19.13 16.93 28.80
C VAL A 13 18.97 16.16 27.49
N TRP A 14 19.23 16.79 26.33
CA TRP A 14 19.19 16.14 25.02
C TRP A 14 20.13 14.93 24.93
N GLU A 15 21.39 15.07 25.36
CA GLU A 15 22.36 13.96 25.34
C GLU A 15 21.93 12.79 26.24
N ILE A 16 21.35 13.09 27.42
CA ILE A 16 20.80 12.09 28.33
C ILE A 16 19.59 11.40 27.70
N MET A 17 18.67 12.17 27.12
CA MET A 17 17.47 11.66 26.46
C MET A 17 17.82 10.77 25.28
N MET A 18 18.75 11.17 24.41
CA MET A 18 19.21 10.36 23.29
C MET A 18 19.87 9.05 23.75
N SER A 19 20.68 9.13 24.82
CA SER A 19 21.30 7.94 25.41
C SER A 19 20.28 6.99 26.03
N ALA A 20 19.25 7.53 26.69
CA ALA A 20 18.16 6.76 27.27
C ALA A 20 17.30 6.12 26.17
N HIS A 21 16.98 6.87 25.12
CA HIS A 21 16.24 6.41 23.96
C HIS A 21 16.96 5.24 23.26
N PHE A 22 18.24 5.41 22.94
CA PHE A 22 19.06 4.35 22.35
C PHE A 22 19.12 3.08 23.22
N LYS A 23 19.27 3.24 24.54
CA LYS A 23 19.25 2.10 25.48
C LYS A 23 17.88 1.42 25.51
N TRP A 24 16.81 2.21 25.45
CA TRP A 24 15.45 1.70 25.44
C TRP A 24 15.18 0.92 24.15
N GLU A 25 15.47 1.49 22.98
CA GLU A 25 15.31 0.83 21.66
C GLU A 25 16.13 -0.47 21.60
N ARG A 26 17.38 -0.45 22.09
CA ARG A 26 18.20 -1.67 22.11
C ARG A 26 17.61 -2.79 22.97
N ASN A 27 16.91 -2.45 24.05
CA ASN A 27 16.37 -3.42 24.99
C ASN A 27 14.93 -3.85 24.65
N HIS A 28 14.17 -3.01 23.95
CA HIS A 28 12.73 -3.18 23.73
C HIS A 28 12.32 -3.17 22.25
N GLY A 29 13.26 -2.93 21.33
CA GLY A 29 13.00 -2.91 19.90
C GLY A 29 11.97 -1.85 19.50
N ALA A 30 11.01 -2.25 18.66
CA ALA A 30 9.98 -1.38 18.10
C ALA A 30 8.81 -1.08 19.06
N GLN A 31 8.83 -1.54 20.31
CA GLN A 31 7.66 -1.44 21.22
C GLN A 31 7.07 -0.02 21.36
N LEU A 32 7.86 1.05 21.27
CA LEU A 32 7.37 2.43 21.39
C LEU A 32 6.61 2.84 20.13
N GLN A 33 7.09 2.39 18.96
CA GLN A 33 6.37 2.54 17.70
C GLN A 33 5.06 1.74 17.75
N ASP A 34 5.11 0.51 18.26
CA ASP A 34 3.94 -0.35 18.43
C ASP A 34 2.89 0.29 19.35
N PHE A 35 3.30 0.86 20.49
CA PHE A 35 2.40 1.55 21.41
C PHE A 35 1.75 2.77 20.77
N ILE A 36 2.53 3.59 20.05
CA ILE A 36 2.01 4.78 19.37
C ILE A 36 1.03 4.39 18.27
N SER A 37 1.37 3.37 17.47
CA SER A 37 0.49 2.84 16.43
C SER A 37 -0.81 2.29 17.03
N PHE A 38 -0.72 1.52 18.11
CA PHE A 38 -1.87 0.99 18.82
C PHE A 38 -2.84 2.11 19.25
N TYR A 39 -2.34 3.21 19.80
CA TYR A 39 -3.19 4.33 20.20
C TYR A 39 -3.95 4.96 19.03
N VAL A 40 -3.31 5.14 17.87
CA VAL A 40 -3.98 5.71 16.70
C VAL A 40 -5.04 4.74 16.17
N ASN A 41 -4.68 3.45 16.07
CA ASN A 41 -5.58 2.41 15.57
C ASN A 41 -6.79 2.22 16.47
N GLU A 42 -6.64 2.29 17.80
CA GLU A 42 -7.78 2.18 18.73
C GLU A 42 -8.70 3.40 18.68
N LEU A 43 -8.16 4.59 18.44
CA LEU A 43 -8.94 5.83 18.41
C LEU A 43 -9.66 6.06 17.08
N TYR A 44 -9.14 5.53 15.98
CA TYR A 44 -9.61 5.76 14.60
C TYR A 44 -9.67 4.46 13.81
N ILE A 45 -10.19 3.39 14.42
CA ILE A 45 -10.11 2.04 13.86
C ILE A 45 -10.75 1.95 12.47
N GLU A 46 -11.93 2.53 12.28
CA GLU A 46 -12.67 2.47 11.02
C GLU A 46 -11.93 3.23 9.91
N GLU A 47 -11.46 4.45 10.20
CA GLU A 47 -10.75 5.28 9.24
C GLU A 47 -9.39 4.69 8.86
N VAL A 48 -8.66 4.13 9.83
CA VAL A 48 -7.37 3.50 9.58
C VAL A 48 -7.55 2.22 8.75
N MET A 49 -8.56 1.40 9.05
CA MET A 49 -8.86 0.21 8.25
C MET A 49 -9.24 0.56 6.82
N GLU A 50 -10.05 1.59 6.60
CA GLU A 50 -10.42 2.04 5.25
C GLU A 50 -9.20 2.52 4.45
N ILE A 51 -8.29 3.28 5.08
CA ILE A 51 -7.06 3.75 4.46
C ILE A 51 -6.14 2.57 4.11
N LEU A 52 -5.99 1.62 5.04
CA LEU A 52 -5.20 0.41 4.85
C LEU A 52 -5.71 -0.42 3.67
N ASP A 53 -6.99 -0.78 3.67
CA ASP A 53 -7.58 -1.60 2.61
C ASP A 53 -7.43 -0.93 1.24
N LYS A 54 -7.62 0.39 1.18
CA LYS A 54 -7.49 1.15 -0.06
C LYS A 54 -6.05 1.21 -0.58
N GLU A 55 -5.08 1.42 0.30
CA GLU A 55 -3.66 1.44 -0.08
C GLU A 55 -3.19 0.05 -0.54
N VAL A 56 -3.56 -1.01 0.18
CA VAL A 56 -3.26 -2.40 -0.20
C VAL A 56 -3.86 -2.74 -1.56
N GLU A 57 -5.13 -2.40 -1.80
CA GLU A 57 -5.77 -2.61 -3.10
C GLU A 57 -5.07 -1.83 -4.22
N THR A 58 -4.64 -0.58 -3.94
CA THR A 58 -3.91 0.24 -4.91
C THR A 58 -2.58 -0.41 -5.28
N ARG A 59 -1.79 -0.85 -4.30
CA ARG A 59 -0.50 -1.53 -4.56
C ARG A 59 -0.67 -2.85 -5.31
N LEU A 60 -1.67 -3.66 -4.94
CA LEU A 60 -1.96 -4.90 -5.65
C LEU A 60 -2.38 -4.62 -7.11
N LYS A 61 -3.16 -3.57 -7.37
CA LYS A 61 -3.52 -3.13 -8.73
C LYS A 61 -2.31 -2.67 -9.54
N ASP A 62 -1.39 -1.94 -8.91
CA ASP A 62 -0.15 -1.50 -9.56
C ASP A 62 0.78 -2.68 -9.90
N LEU A 63 0.78 -3.74 -9.09
CA LEU A 63 1.60 -4.94 -9.31
C LEU A 63 1.03 -5.87 -10.37
N TYR A 64 -0.27 -6.13 -10.34
CA TYR A 64 -0.91 -7.16 -11.15
C TYR A 64 -1.68 -6.63 -12.35
N GLY A 65 -2.05 -5.36 -12.35
CA GLY A 65 -2.97 -4.77 -13.31
C GLY A 65 -4.41 -4.77 -12.81
N ASN A 66 -5.17 -3.75 -13.22
CA ASN A 66 -6.54 -3.54 -12.77
C ASN A 66 -7.54 -4.56 -13.36
N GLU A 67 -7.17 -5.22 -14.45
CA GLU A 67 -7.96 -6.24 -15.13
C GLU A 67 -8.28 -7.46 -14.25
N TYR A 68 -7.42 -7.79 -13.26
CA TYR A 68 -7.65 -8.92 -12.35
C TYR A 68 -8.54 -8.58 -11.13
N PHE A 69 -9.02 -7.33 -11.04
CA PHE A 69 -9.89 -6.83 -9.97
C PHE A 69 -11.36 -6.76 -10.40
N CYS A 70 -11.78 -7.71 -11.24
CA CYS A 70 -13.17 -7.93 -11.62
C CYS A 70 -13.56 -9.39 -11.34
N SER A 71 -14.72 -9.84 -11.80
CA SER A 71 -15.08 -11.25 -11.80
C SER A 71 -14.42 -12.02 -12.95
N GLU A 72 -14.33 -13.35 -12.86
CA GLU A 72 -13.81 -14.20 -13.94
C GLU A 72 -14.60 -13.98 -15.25
N ASP A 73 -15.93 -13.90 -15.15
CA ASP A 73 -16.79 -13.64 -16.30
C ASP A 73 -16.50 -12.28 -16.95
N GLU A 74 -16.33 -11.22 -16.15
CA GLU A 74 -15.99 -9.88 -16.66
C GLU A 74 -14.62 -9.86 -17.33
N TYR A 75 -13.63 -10.55 -16.77
CA TYR A 75 -12.30 -10.68 -17.34
C TYR A 75 -12.35 -11.34 -18.72
N ILE A 76 -13.05 -12.48 -18.83
CA ILE A 76 -13.22 -13.21 -20.09
C ILE A 76 -13.98 -12.37 -21.12
N LEU A 77 -15.08 -11.74 -20.72
CA LEU A 77 -15.88 -10.90 -21.62
C LEU A 77 -15.07 -9.72 -22.16
N ASN A 78 -14.28 -9.05 -21.31
CA ASN A 78 -13.36 -8.01 -21.76
C ASN A 78 -12.30 -8.55 -22.72
N GLY A 79 -11.76 -9.75 -22.45
CA GLY A 79 -10.82 -10.44 -23.34
C GLY A 79 -11.44 -10.71 -24.72
N ILE A 80 -12.68 -11.22 -24.75
CA ILE A 80 -13.43 -11.46 -25.99
C ILE A 80 -13.65 -10.15 -26.75
N ASP A 81 -14.15 -9.10 -26.09
CA ASP A 81 -14.42 -7.81 -26.73
C ASP A 81 -13.17 -7.17 -27.34
N ASN A 82 -12.02 -7.36 -26.70
CA ASN A 82 -10.73 -6.87 -27.19
C ASN A 82 -10.20 -7.65 -28.40
N ASN A 83 -10.54 -8.94 -28.53
CA ASN A 83 -10.01 -9.84 -29.57
C ASN A 83 -11.01 -10.18 -30.69
N ILE A 84 -12.30 -9.87 -30.52
CA ILE A 84 -13.36 -10.24 -31.46
C ILE A 84 -13.11 -9.74 -32.89
N LYS A 85 -12.48 -8.56 -33.05
CA LYS A 85 -12.14 -8.02 -34.38
C LYS A 85 -11.02 -8.81 -35.05
N TYR A 86 -10.05 -9.27 -34.26
CA TYR A 86 -8.93 -10.06 -34.74
C TYR A 86 -9.39 -11.46 -35.17
N TRP A 87 -10.23 -12.12 -34.36
CA TRP A 87 -10.77 -13.44 -34.70
C TRP A 87 -11.71 -13.44 -35.92
N ASN A 88 -12.37 -12.30 -36.20
CA ASN A 88 -13.26 -12.14 -37.35
C ASN A 88 -12.59 -11.45 -38.56
N ASP A 89 -11.26 -11.31 -38.56
CA ASP A 89 -10.56 -10.67 -39.68
C ASP A 89 -10.33 -11.66 -40.83
N ASP A 90 -11.20 -11.59 -41.85
CA ASP A 90 -11.13 -12.38 -43.09
C ASP A 90 -9.89 -12.05 -43.97
N SER A 91 -9.01 -11.12 -43.56
CA SER A 91 -7.79 -10.78 -44.30
C SER A 91 -6.61 -11.74 -44.05
N TYR A 92 -6.69 -12.59 -43.02
CA TYR A 92 -5.73 -13.67 -42.77
C TYR A 92 -6.09 -14.92 -43.60
N TYR A 93 -5.07 -15.71 -43.96
CA TYR A 93 -5.20 -16.80 -44.95
C TYR A 93 -6.18 -17.92 -44.54
N GLU A 94 -6.49 -18.08 -43.25
CA GLU A 94 -7.56 -18.94 -42.72
C GLU A 94 -8.17 -18.26 -41.46
N PRO A 95 -9.50 -18.14 -41.34
CA PRO A 95 -10.15 -17.69 -40.10
C PRO A 95 -9.78 -18.61 -38.93
N TYR A 96 -9.69 -18.05 -37.72
CA TYR A 96 -9.49 -18.86 -36.51
C TYR A 96 -10.57 -19.93 -36.39
N GLU A 97 -10.15 -21.17 -36.13
CA GLU A 97 -11.11 -22.24 -35.86
C GLU A 97 -11.71 -22.05 -34.47
N PHE A 98 -12.96 -22.48 -34.30
CA PHE A 98 -13.65 -22.40 -33.00
C PHE A 98 -12.84 -23.07 -31.87
N GLN A 99 -12.08 -24.12 -32.18
CA GLN A 99 -11.24 -24.80 -31.20
C GLN A 99 -10.08 -23.91 -30.73
N GLU A 100 -9.44 -23.14 -31.62
CA GLU A 100 -8.33 -22.25 -31.25
C GLU A 100 -8.81 -21.12 -30.33
N ILE A 101 -9.98 -20.55 -30.62
CA ILE A 101 -10.60 -19.53 -29.76
C ILE A 101 -10.96 -20.13 -28.38
N ALA A 102 -11.48 -21.36 -28.36
CA ALA A 102 -11.82 -22.04 -27.12
C ALA A 102 -10.58 -22.37 -26.26
N ASP A 103 -9.47 -22.73 -26.91
CA ASP A 103 -8.19 -22.98 -26.24
C ASP A 103 -7.62 -21.67 -25.67
N GLU A 104 -7.66 -20.58 -26.43
CA GLU A 104 -7.20 -19.25 -25.97
C GLU A 104 -8.01 -18.75 -24.77
N ILE A 105 -9.35 -18.86 -24.80
CA ILE A 105 -10.20 -18.53 -23.64
C ILE A 105 -9.88 -19.43 -22.44
N SER A 106 -9.58 -20.71 -22.67
CA SER A 106 -9.23 -21.63 -21.59
C SER A 106 -7.92 -21.25 -20.90
N ASP A 107 -6.93 -20.79 -21.68
CA ASP A 107 -5.68 -20.26 -21.15
C ASP A 107 -5.92 -18.97 -20.35
N TRP A 108 -6.76 -18.05 -20.83
CA TRP A 108 -7.13 -16.84 -20.07
C TRP A 108 -7.80 -17.14 -18.73
N ILE A 109 -8.69 -18.13 -18.69
CA ILE A 109 -9.34 -18.58 -17.45
C ILE A 109 -8.29 -19.08 -16.45
N LYS A 110 -7.34 -19.87 -16.95
CA LYS A 110 -6.27 -20.42 -16.12
C LYS A 110 -5.38 -19.31 -15.58
N ASP A 111 -4.92 -18.40 -16.44
CA ASP A 111 -4.08 -17.27 -16.06
C ASP A 111 -4.79 -16.38 -15.03
N TYR A 112 -6.07 -16.07 -15.25
CA TYR A 112 -6.88 -15.30 -14.30
C TYR A 112 -6.91 -15.96 -12.92
N ARG A 113 -7.18 -17.28 -12.87
CA ARG A 113 -7.28 -18.00 -11.59
C ARG A 113 -5.93 -18.08 -10.88
N GLU A 114 -4.84 -18.32 -11.60
CA GLU A 114 -3.49 -18.35 -11.03
C GLU A 114 -3.13 -16.99 -10.42
N VAL A 115 -3.31 -15.90 -11.18
CA VAL A 115 -3.06 -14.54 -10.68
C VAL A 115 -3.97 -14.17 -9.51
N ARG A 116 -5.24 -14.60 -9.52
CA ARG A 116 -6.16 -14.35 -8.41
C ARG A 116 -5.75 -15.00 -7.09
N GLU A 117 -5.17 -16.21 -7.14
CA GLU A 117 -4.61 -16.81 -5.93
C GLU A 117 -3.35 -16.08 -5.49
N GLU A 118 -2.46 -15.68 -6.42
CA GLU A 118 -1.28 -14.87 -6.06
C GLU A 118 -1.65 -13.53 -5.42
N ILE A 119 -2.65 -12.82 -5.95
CA ILE A 119 -3.17 -11.57 -5.38
C ILE A 119 -3.64 -11.79 -3.94
N LYS A 120 -4.31 -12.92 -3.69
CA LYS A 120 -4.84 -13.25 -2.36
C LYS A 120 -3.71 -13.60 -1.39
N ASP A 121 -2.70 -14.33 -1.83
CA ASP A 121 -1.54 -14.66 -1.01
C ASP A 121 -0.73 -13.40 -0.68
N ASN A 122 -0.46 -12.55 -1.69
CA ASN A 122 0.32 -11.33 -1.51
C ASN A 122 -0.42 -10.21 -0.78
N ARG A 123 -1.76 -10.29 -0.65
CA ARG A 123 -2.54 -9.28 0.06
C ARG A 123 -2.12 -9.14 1.51
N GLU A 124 -1.83 -10.23 2.21
CA GLU A 124 -1.42 -10.16 3.61
C GLU A 124 -0.01 -9.60 3.74
N ASP A 125 0.92 -10.02 2.87
CA ASP A 125 2.29 -9.50 2.87
C ASP A 125 2.32 -7.99 2.61
N ILE A 126 1.57 -7.51 1.61
CA ILE A 126 1.47 -6.07 1.32
C ILE A 126 0.78 -5.32 2.45
N LYS A 127 -0.22 -5.93 3.10
CA LYS A 127 -0.88 -5.32 4.24
C LYS A 127 0.09 -5.13 5.41
N ASP A 128 0.90 -6.14 5.72
CA ASP A 128 1.93 -6.04 6.75
C ASP A 128 2.95 -4.93 6.42
N GLU A 129 3.37 -4.83 5.15
CA GLU A 129 4.25 -3.74 4.69
C GLU A 129 3.63 -2.35 4.88
N VAL A 130 2.35 -2.18 4.51
CA VAL A 130 1.64 -0.90 4.65
C VAL A 130 1.42 -0.56 6.14
N GLU A 131 1.09 -1.54 6.98
CA GLU A 131 0.97 -1.36 8.44
C GLU A 131 2.31 -0.93 9.06
N ASP A 132 3.42 -1.52 8.62
CA ASP A 132 4.77 -1.15 9.05
C ASP A 132 5.14 0.28 8.65
N GLU A 133 4.81 0.68 7.42
CA GLU A 133 4.98 2.05 6.94
C GLU A 133 4.15 3.05 7.74
N LEU A 134 2.88 2.74 8.02
CA LEU A 134 2.00 3.57 8.84
C LEU A 134 2.51 3.70 10.28
N ARG A 135 2.96 2.60 10.89
CA ARG A 135 3.58 2.61 12.22
C ARG A 135 4.80 3.53 12.26
N SER A 136 5.65 3.44 11.25
CA SER A 136 6.83 4.32 11.10
C SER A 136 6.43 5.78 10.92
N PHE A 137 5.38 6.05 10.14
CA PHE A 137 4.83 7.39 9.93
C PHE A 137 4.30 7.99 11.24
N TYR A 138 3.48 7.24 11.99
CA TYR A 138 2.97 7.69 13.29
C TYR A 138 4.11 8.01 14.25
N TYR A 139 5.07 7.09 14.37
CA TYR A 139 6.23 7.31 15.21
C TYR A 139 7.00 8.60 14.83
N THR A 140 7.23 8.81 13.53
CA THR A 140 7.89 10.01 13.02
C THR A 140 7.08 11.27 13.32
N PHE A 141 5.76 11.23 13.15
CA PHE A 141 4.88 12.36 13.42
C PHE A 141 4.84 12.73 14.91
N PHE A 142 4.77 11.76 15.81
CA PHE A 142 4.76 12.02 17.26
C PHE A 142 6.07 12.63 17.76
N ASN A 143 7.19 12.32 17.10
CA ASN A 143 8.50 12.89 17.40
C ASN A 143 8.82 14.15 16.58
N ALA A 144 7.91 14.60 15.71
CA ALA A 144 8.11 15.79 14.90
C ALA A 144 8.05 17.07 15.76
N PRO A 145 8.76 18.14 15.35
CA PRO A 145 8.66 19.43 16.03
C PRO A 145 7.22 19.98 15.96
N GLU A 146 6.82 20.75 16.95
CA GLU A 146 5.50 21.40 17.01
C GLU A 146 5.21 22.23 15.75
N GLU A 147 6.26 22.80 15.16
CA GLU A 147 6.19 23.49 13.89
C GLU A 147 6.51 22.60 12.66
N LEU A 148 5.76 21.51 12.46
CA LEU A 148 5.84 20.68 11.25
C LEU A 148 5.12 21.28 10.04
N ILE A 149 5.82 21.55 8.93
CA ILE A 149 5.18 21.87 7.63
C ILE A 149 4.98 20.56 6.88
N VAL A 150 3.74 20.24 6.51
CA VAL A 150 3.40 19.04 5.73
C VAL A 150 3.12 19.45 4.29
N ILE A 151 3.71 18.75 3.33
CA ILE A 151 3.55 19.00 1.90
C ILE A 151 3.12 17.69 1.23
N TYR A 152 2.05 17.74 0.45
CA TYR A 152 1.57 16.62 -0.35
C TYR A 152 1.39 17.09 -1.80
N ASN A 153 2.03 16.40 -2.75
CA ASN A 153 2.01 16.76 -4.18
C ASN A 153 2.32 18.25 -4.48
N GLY A 154 3.23 18.84 -3.71
CA GLY A 154 3.62 20.26 -3.85
C GLY A 154 2.69 21.26 -3.15
N GLU A 155 1.57 20.80 -2.59
CA GLU A 155 0.65 21.62 -1.81
C GLU A 155 0.97 21.55 -0.32
N VAL A 156 1.01 22.72 0.34
CA VAL A 156 1.18 22.80 1.80
C VAL A 156 -0.15 22.49 2.47
N ILE A 157 -0.18 21.45 3.30
CA ILE A 157 -1.36 21.10 4.08
C ILE A 157 -1.48 22.07 5.27
N PRO A 158 -2.61 22.78 5.42
CA PRO A 158 -2.82 23.67 6.56
C PRO A 158 -2.75 22.90 7.88
N ARG A 159 -2.00 23.42 8.86
CA ARG A 159 -2.00 22.81 10.20
C ARG A 159 -3.38 22.94 10.84
N CYS A 160 -3.91 21.84 11.36
CA CYS A 160 -4.81 21.92 12.50
C CYS A 160 -3.99 22.41 13.70
N LYS A 161 -4.44 23.49 14.35
CA LYS A 161 -3.88 23.86 15.65
C LYS A 161 -4.13 22.70 16.61
N ARG A 162 -3.08 22.22 17.29
CA ARG A 162 -3.21 21.38 18.49
C ARG A 162 -4.03 22.14 19.54
#